data_AF-A0A933EQ58-F1
#
_entry.id   AF-A0A933EQ58-F1
#
_cell.length_a   1.000
_cell.length_b   1.000
_cell.length_c   1.000
_cell.angle_alpha   90.00
_cell.angle_beta   90.00
_cell.angle_gamma   90.00
#
_symmetry.space_group_name_H-M   'P 1'
#
loop_
_entity.id
_entity.type
_entity.pdbx_description
1 polymer ?
#
loop_
_entity_poly.entity_id
_entity_poly.type
_entity_poly.pdbx_seq_one_letter_code
_entity_poly.pdbx_strand_id
1 'polypeptide(L)'
;MDVFRAIRERRSVRKFDPEPVSEEDILQLLDAARWAPSGSNQQPWRFIVVSCRRHIEEMASAVRRRIEEKSRDDSLDRRVRAWLRALRPSLTFFGDAPVVIAVAVRPYEVGARTLESLESLMDEDGCPEKLGSSAAIQNLLLAAHALGYGACWMTGPLIAKTELESILGITAPWKLAAVIPLGHPVQSLDSRPRKPLAEIVTWVR
;
A
#
# COMPACT_ATOMS: atom_id res chain seq x y z
N MET A 1 22.58 6.20 2.27
CA MET A 1 21.80 6.77 3.40
C MET A 1 21.79 5.73 4.52
N ASP A 2 21.93 6.11 5.79
CA ASP A 2 21.79 5.16 6.90
C ASP A 2 20.31 4.86 7.23
N VAL A 3 20.07 3.73 7.91
CA VAL A 3 18.71 3.24 8.19
C VAL A 3 17.89 4.19 9.06
N PHE A 4 18.51 4.82 10.07
CA PHE A 4 17.78 5.70 10.97
C PHE A 4 17.38 7.00 10.28
N ARG A 5 18.25 7.51 9.42
CA ARG A 5 17.94 8.64 8.55
C ARG A 5 16.82 8.30 7.58
N ALA A 6 16.89 7.16 6.89
CA ALA A 6 15.83 6.72 5.99
C ALA A 6 14.46 6.63 6.70
N ILE A 7 14.43 6.05 7.90
CA ILE A 7 13.21 5.91 8.71
C ILE A 7 12.64 7.28 9.11
N ARG A 8 13.49 8.22 9.54
CA ARG A 8 13.05 9.53 10.03
C ARG A 8 12.69 10.50 8.90
N GLU A 9 13.39 10.46 7.78
CA GLU A 9 13.26 11.44 6.70
C GLU A 9 12.21 11.05 5.66
N ARG A 10 11.89 9.76 5.50
CA ARG A 10 10.86 9.31 4.57
C ARG A 10 9.51 10.00 4.82
N ARG A 11 8.85 10.43 3.73
CA ARG A 11 7.52 11.06 3.73
C ARG A 11 6.55 10.33 2.83
N SER A 12 5.26 10.58 3.04
CA SER A 12 4.20 10.12 2.13
C SER A 12 4.01 11.18 1.04
N VAL A 13 4.72 10.99 -0.07
CA VAL A 13 4.72 11.90 -1.22
C VAL A 13 3.44 11.72 -2.03
N ARG A 14 2.79 12.84 -2.39
CA ARG A 14 1.49 12.84 -3.09
C ARG A 14 1.47 13.68 -4.37
N LYS A 15 2.61 14.22 -4.76
CA LYS A 15 2.81 15.02 -5.96
C LYS A 15 4.12 14.58 -6.58
N PHE A 16 4.06 14.22 -7.85
CA PHE A 16 5.16 13.61 -8.57
C PHE A 16 5.49 14.42 -9.82
N ASP A 17 6.77 14.50 -10.14
CA ASP A 17 7.22 14.97 -11.43
C ASP A 17 6.84 13.93 -12.51
N PRO A 18 6.52 14.34 -13.76
CA PRO A 18 6.28 13.43 -14.86
C PRO A 18 7.51 12.61 -15.30
N GLU A 19 8.73 12.93 -14.83
CA GLU A 19 9.94 12.18 -15.12
C GLU A 19 9.77 10.67 -14.83
N PRO A 20 10.12 9.79 -15.78
CA PRO A 20 9.94 8.35 -15.60
C PRO A 20 10.90 7.79 -14.55
N VAL A 21 10.45 6.75 -13.85
CA VAL A 21 11.31 5.94 -12.98
C VAL A 21 11.94 4.84 -13.81
N SER A 22 13.25 4.61 -13.67
CA SER A 22 13.94 3.57 -14.42
C SER A 22 13.47 2.16 -14.01
N GLU A 23 13.51 1.21 -14.93
CA GLU A 23 13.16 -0.18 -14.62
C GLU A 23 14.16 -0.79 -13.61
N GLU A 24 15.45 -0.43 -13.73
CA GLU A 24 16.50 -0.85 -12.80
C GLU A 24 16.19 -0.42 -11.37
N ASP A 25 15.82 0.84 -11.16
CA ASP A 25 15.45 1.34 -9.83
C ASP A 25 14.20 0.64 -9.32
N ILE A 26 13.17 0.46 -10.15
CA ILE A 26 11.96 -0.29 -9.74
C ILE A 26 12.32 -1.70 -9.27
N LEU A 27 13.18 -2.41 -10.00
CA LEU A 27 13.63 -3.75 -9.61
C LEU A 27 14.44 -3.72 -8.31
N GLN A 28 15.29 -2.73 -8.10
CA GLN A 28 16.03 -2.54 -6.86
C GLN A 28 15.10 -2.29 -5.66
N LEU A 29 14.02 -1.52 -5.86
CA LEU A 29 13.00 -1.28 -4.83
C LEU A 29 12.23 -2.56 -4.48
N LEU A 30 11.90 -3.37 -5.48
CA LEU A 30 11.22 -4.65 -5.28
C LEU A 30 12.14 -5.70 -4.64
N ASP A 31 13.45 -5.67 -4.95
CA ASP A 31 14.45 -6.49 -4.25
C ASP A 31 14.51 -6.11 -2.77
N ALA A 32 14.56 -4.83 -2.44
CA ALA A 32 14.47 -4.39 -1.04
C ALA A 32 13.19 -4.86 -0.34
N ALA A 33 12.05 -4.83 -1.04
CA ALA A 33 10.77 -5.31 -0.52
C ALA A 33 10.80 -6.81 -0.20
N ARG A 34 11.43 -7.63 -1.05
CA ARG A 34 11.46 -9.10 -0.89
C ARG A 34 12.27 -9.56 0.32
N TRP A 35 13.18 -8.73 0.82
CA TRP A 35 13.97 -8.98 2.04
C TRP A 35 13.19 -8.80 3.34
N ALA A 36 11.91 -8.44 3.29
CA ALA A 36 11.08 -8.37 4.48
C ALA A 36 10.88 -9.75 5.14
N PRO A 37 10.76 -9.80 6.48
CA PRO A 37 10.41 -11.04 7.16
C PRO A 37 8.95 -11.43 6.89
N SER A 38 8.65 -12.72 6.92
CA SER A 38 7.29 -13.24 6.89
C SER A 38 7.17 -14.51 7.73
N GLY A 39 6.00 -14.75 8.31
CA GLY A 39 5.73 -15.97 9.09
C GLY A 39 6.03 -17.21 8.25
N SER A 40 6.82 -18.14 8.80
CA SER A 40 7.30 -19.34 8.10
C SER A 40 7.92 -19.07 6.71
N ASN A 41 8.47 -17.86 6.49
CA ASN A 41 9.02 -17.40 5.21
C ASN A 41 8.03 -17.51 4.01
N GLN A 42 6.73 -17.40 4.27
CA GLN A 42 5.66 -17.57 3.28
C GLN A 42 5.66 -16.53 2.15
N GLN A 43 6.30 -15.36 2.38
CA GLN A 43 6.43 -14.25 1.42
C GLN A 43 5.10 -13.95 0.70
N PRO A 44 4.02 -13.63 1.46
CA PRO A 44 2.65 -13.65 0.95
C PRO A 44 2.29 -12.43 0.11
N TRP A 45 3.28 -11.75 -0.48
CA TRP A 45 3.14 -10.55 -1.28
C TRP A 45 3.39 -10.82 -2.76
N ARG A 46 2.65 -10.12 -3.60
CA ARG A 46 2.87 -10.03 -5.04
C ARG A 46 2.80 -8.57 -5.46
N PHE A 47 3.82 -8.11 -6.19
CA PHE A 47 3.91 -6.74 -6.68
C PHE A 47 3.55 -6.70 -8.16
N ILE A 48 2.60 -5.84 -8.52
CA ILE A 48 2.18 -5.57 -9.91
C ILE A 48 2.61 -4.15 -10.24
N VAL A 49 3.59 -4.01 -11.13
CA VAL A 49 4.09 -2.71 -11.57
C VAL A 49 3.24 -2.20 -12.73
N VAL A 50 2.67 -1.01 -12.58
CA VAL A 50 1.85 -0.35 -13.61
C VAL A 50 2.53 0.96 -13.98
N SER A 51 3.15 1.00 -15.16
CA SER A 51 3.77 2.20 -15.75
C SER A 51 3.01 2.72 -16.98
N CYS A 52 2.03 1.95 -17.47
CA CYS A 52 1.19 2.37 -18.60
C CYS A 52 0.21 3.47 -18.15
N ARG A 53 0.37 4.68 -18.72
CA ARG A 53 -0.44 5.85 -18.39
C ARG A 53 -1.96 5.60 -18.53
N ARG A 54 -2.35 4.83 -19.56
CA ARG A 54 -3.74 4.42 -19.78
C ARG A 54 -4.28 3.57 -18.64
N HIS A 55 -3.55 2.53 -18.21
CA HIS A 55 -3.98 1.65 -17.13
C HIS A 55 -4.04 2.37 -15.78
N ILE A 56 -3.07 3.23 -15.47
CA ILE A 56 -3.10 4.00 -14.22
C ILE A 56 -4.32 4.96 -14.19
N GLU A 57 -4.65 5.59 -15.33
CA GLU A 57 -5.83 6.45 -15.43
C GLU A 57 -7.15 5.66 -15.37
N GLU A 58 -7.18 4.45 -15.92
CA GLU A 58 -8.31 3.52 -15.79
C GLU A 58 -8.56 3.15 -14.32
N MET A 59 -7.50 2.83 -13.57
CA MET A 59 -7.55 2.58 -12.13
C MET A 59 -8.07 3.82 -11.36
N ALA A 60 -7.51 5.00 -11.63
CA ALA A 60 -7.92 6.23 -10.96
C ALA A 60 -9.39 6.58 -11.26
N SER A 61 -9.83 6.33 -12.49
CA SER A 61 -11.23 6.52 -12.91
C SER A 61 -12.17 5.54 -12.21
N ALA A 62 -11.79 4.28 -12.03
CA ALA A 62 -12.58 3.33 -11.25
C ALA A 62 -12.77 3.80 -9.80
N VAL A 63 -11.70 4.27 -9.15
CA VAL A 63 -11.76 4.82 -7.79
C VAL A 63 -12.66 6.06 -7.74
N ARG A 64 -12.55 6.97 -8.70
CA ARG A 64 -13.41 8.16 -8.78
C ARG A 64 -14.89 7.79 -8.93
N ARG A 65 -15.23 6.85 -9.80
CA ARG A 65 -16.61 6.37 -9.98
C ARG A 65 -17.17 5.80 -8.68
N ARG A 66 -16.37 4.96 -8.01
CA ARG A 66 -16.81 4.31 -6.78
C ARG A 66 -17.05 5.28 -5.62
N ILE A 67 -16.23 6.31 -5.51
CA ILE A 67 -16.44 7.41 -4.55
C ILE A 67 -17.73 8.15 -4.85
N GLU A 68 -18.01 8.45 -6.13
CA GLU A 68 -19.24 9.13 -6.54
C GLU A 68 -20.48 8.29 -6.23
N GLU A 69 -20.47 7.01 -6.58
CA GLU A 69 -21.53 6.04 -6.26
C GLU A 69 -21.83 6.03 -4.76
N LYS A 70 -20.80 5.83 -3.92
CA LYS A 70 -20.96 5.81 -2.45
C LYS A 70 -21.37 7.16 -1.89
N SER A 71 -20.96 8.27 -2.50
CA SER A 71 -21.36 9.61 -2.08
C SER A 71 -22.82 9.94 -2.39
N ARG A 72 -23.48 9.17 -3.27
CA ARG A 72 -24.91 9.27 -3.62
C ARG A 72 -25.78 8.24 -2.92
N ASP A 73 -25.18 7.28 -2.21
CA ASP A 73 -25.89 6.23 -1.49
C ASP A 73 -26.65 6.83 -0.29
N ASP A 74 -27.96 7.02 -0.43
CA ASP A 74 -28.81 7.62 0.60
C ASP A 74 -28.93 6.77 1.87
N SER A 75 -28.50 5.50 1.83
CA SER A 75 -28.40 4.66 3.04
C SER A 75 -27.25 5.10 3.97
N LEU A 76 -26.28 5.88 3.45
CA LEU A 76 -25.16 6.40 4.23
C LEU A 76 -25.48 7.75 4.87
N ASP A 77 -24.99 7.92 6.09
CA ASP A 77 -25.09 9.18 6.82
C ASP A 77 -24.54 10.36 5.99
N ARG A 78 -25.20 11.51 6.11
CA ARG A 78 -24.86 12.72 5.34
C ARG A 78 -23.39 13.15 5.56
N ARG A 79 -22.86 13.00 6.78
CA ARG A 79 -21.47 13.34 7.11
C ARG A 79 -20.50 12.39 6.44
N VAL A 80 -20.82 11.09 6.39
CA VAL A 80 -20.02 10.08 5.68
C VAL A 80 -19.95 10.40 4.19
N ARG A 81 -21.10 10.73 3.56
CA ARG A 81 -21.13 11.13 2.15
C ARG A 81 -20.31 12.40 1.87
N ALA A 82 -20.43 13.41 2.72
CA ALA A 82 -19.63 14.64 2.60
C ALA A 82 -18.14 14.36 2.76
N TRP A 83 -17.76 13.51 3.70
CA TRP A 83 -16.39 13.09 3.93
C TRP A 83 -15.79 12.31 2.75
N LEU A 84 -16.54 11.37 2.16
CA LEU A 84 -16.12 10.64 0.96
C LEU A 84 -15.81 11.58 -0.21
N ARG A 85 -16.67 12.59 -0.45
CA ARG A 85 -16.42 13.62 -1.46
C ARG A 85 -15.16 14.42 -1.17
N ALA A 86 -14.95 14.82 0.09
CA ALA A 86 -13.77 15.59 0.50
C ALA A 86 -12.47 14.78 0.38
N LEU A 87 -12.53 13.46 0.57
CA LEU A 87 -11.38 12.58 0.46
C LEU A 87 -10.98 12.22 -0.96
N ARG A 88 -11.82 12.50 -1.97
CA ARG A 88 -11.56 12.15 -3.38
C ARG A 88 -10.12 12.43 -3.83
N PRO A 89 -9.55 13.64 -3.65
CA PRO A 89 -8.16 13.91 -4.06
C PRO A 89 -7.13 13.03 -3.34
N SER A 90 -7.35 12.74 -2.05
CA SER A 90 -6.47 11.89 -1.26
C SER A 90 -6.51 10.42 -1.64
N LEU A 91 -7.58 9.98 -2.31
CA LEU A 91 -7.76 8.60 -2.77
C LEU A 91 -7.34 8.42 -4.24
N THR A 92 -7.17 9.49 -5.02
CA THR A 92 -6.94 9.37 -6.46
C THR A 92 -5.63 9.98 -6.94
N PHE A 93 -4.85 10.64 -6.08
CA PHE A 93 -3.58 11.28 -6.47
C PHE A 93 -2.53 10.29 -7.03
N PHE A 94 -2.68 8.98 -6.78
CA PHE A 94 -1.83 7.99 -7.45
C PHE A 94 -1.95 8.03 -8.97
N GLY A 95 -3.07 8.57 -9.48
CA GLY A 95 -3.28 8.83 -10.89
C GLY A 95 -2.23 9.77 -11.49
N ASP A 96 -1.58 10.62 -10.70
CA ASP A 96 -0.58 11.57 -11.22
C ASP A 96 0.84 11.01 -11.18
N ALA A 97 1.06 9.82 -10.59
CA ALA A 97 2.38 9.22 -10.50
C ALA A 97 2.81 8.58 -11.83
N PRO A 98 4.11 8.62 -12.20
CA PRO A 98 4.61 7.95 -13.39
C PRO A 98 4.53 6.42 -13.27
N VAL A 99 4.63 5.89 -12.05
CA VAL A 99 4.51 4.45 -11.76
C VAL A 99 3.59 4.22 -10.57
N VAL A 100 2.79 3.16 -10.64
CA VAL A 100 2.01 2.66 -9.50
C VAL A 100 2.32 1.19 -9.29
N ILE A 101 2.72 0.82 -8.07
CA ILE A 101 2.93 -0.56 -7.67
C ILE A 101 1.72 -1.00 -6.87
N ALA A 102 0.92 -1.91 -7.41
CA ALA A 102 -0.16 -2.57 -6.68
C ALA A 102 0.40 -3.76 -5.91
N VAL A 103 -0.01 -3.89 -4.64
CA VAL A 103 0.44 -4.96 -3.75
C VAL A 103 -0.74 -5.87 -3.49
N ALA A 104 -0.66 -7.09 -4.01
CA ALA A 104 -1.60 -8.16 -3.72
C ALA A 104 -1.03 -9.06 -2.62
N VAL A 105 -1.91 -9.58 -1.78
CA VAL A 105 -1.57 -10.50 -0.70
C VAL A 105 -2.39 -11.77 -0.81
N ARG A 106 -1.79 -12.92 -0.48
CA ARG A 106 -2.51 -14.19 -0.35
C ARG A 106 -2.73 -14.52 1.12
N PRO A 107 -3.80 -15.24 1.48
CA PRO A 107 -3.98 -15.79 2.82
C PRO A 107 -2.74 -16.56 3.28
N TYR A 108 -2.50 -16.55 4.59
CA TYR A 108 -1.47 -17.36 5.19
C TYR A 108 -1.83 -18.85 5.05
N GLU A 109 -0.89 -19.65 4.56
CA GLU A 109 -1.09 -21.08 4.36
C GLU A 109 -0.50 -21.87 5.54
N VAL A 110 -1.35 -22.68 6.18
CA VAL A 110 -0.93 -23.68 7.18
C VAL A 110 -0.75 -25.00 6.45
N GLY A 111 0.42 -25.64 6.59
CA GLY A 111 0.75 -26.87 5.87
C GLY A 111 -0.24 -28.03 6.13
N ALA A 112 -0.46 -28.84 5.09
CA ALA A 112 -1.44 -29.94 5.02
C ALA A 112 -1.48 -30.93 6.21
N ARG A 113 -0.38 -31.09 6.96
CA ARG A 113 -0.27 -32.10 8.03
C ARG A 113 -0.85 -31.66 9.38
N THR A 114 -1.46 -30.48 9.43
CA THR A 114 -1.76 -29.79 10.70
C THR A 114 -3.07 -29.00 10.69
N LEU A 115 -3.90 -29.13 9.64
CA LEU A 115 -5.00 -28.17 9.36
C LEU A 115 -6.01 -28.00 10.51
N GLU A 116 -6.65 -29.07 11.00
CA GLU A 116 -7.77 -28.89 11.94
C GLU A 116 -7.32 -28.36 13.32
N SER A 117 -6.12 -28.72 13.76
CA SER A 117 -5.62 -28.34 15.08
C SER A 117 -4.87 -27.02 15.09
N LEU A 118 -4.23 -26.59 13.99
CA LEU A 118 -3.55 -25.29 13.95
C LEU A 118 -4.47 -24.14 13.53
N GLU A 119 -5.46 -24.35 12.66
CA GLU A 119 -6.42 -23.29 12.31
C GLU A 119 -7.25 -22.84 13.52
N SER A 120 -7.59 -23.77 14.43
CA SER A 120 -8.26 -23.46 15.70
C SER A 120 -7.37 -22.83 16.77
N LEU A 121 -6.04 -22.92 16.61
CA LEU A 121 -5.04 -22.28 17.48
C LEU A 121 -4.57 -20.94 16.94
N MET A 122 -4.83 -20.64 15.67
CA MET A 122 -4.52 -19.35 15.07
C MET A 122 -5.66 -18.39 15.39
N ASP A 123 -5.30 -17.31 16.09
CA ASP A 123 -6.22 -16.20 16.35
C ASP A 123 -6.72 -15.63 15.01
N GLU A 124 -8.04 -15.51 14.86
CA GLU A 124 -8.68 -14.94 13.66
C GLU A 124 -8.15 -13.52 13.36
N ASP A 125 -7.68 -12.82 14.39
CA ASP A 125 -7.18 -11.45 14.29
C ASP A 125 -5.71 -11.35 13.81
N GLY A 126 -4.95 -12.45 13.81
CA GLY A 126 -3.49 -12.43 13.64
C GLY A 126 -2.97 -11.93 12.29
N CYS A 127 -3.78 -12.01 11.22
CA CYS A 127 -3.48 -11.60 9.83
C CYS A 127 -1.97 -11.58 9.44
N PRO A 128 -1.21 -12.67 9.65
CA PRO A 128 0.25 -12.67 9.50
C PRO A 128 0.70 -12.34 8.08
N GLU A 129 -0.14 -12.63 7.08
CA GLU A 129 0.07 -12.28 5.69
C GLU A 129 0.09 -10.76 5.46
N LYS A 130 -0.78 -10.02 6.14
CA LYS A 130 -0.82 -8.56 6.07
C LYS A 130 0.37 -7.96 6.81
N LEU A 131 0.77 -8.51 7.96
CA LEU A 131 1.93 -8.03 8.71
C LEU A 131 3.23 -8.21 7.92
N GLY A 132 3.44 -9.38 7.32
CA GLY A 132 4.59 -9.62 6.44
C GLY A 132 4.60 -8.66 5.25
N SER A 133 3.47 -8.53 4.55
CA SER A 133 3.36 -7.63 3.39
C SER A 133 3.52 -6.16 3.78
N SER A 134 3.12 -5.77 4.98
CA SER A 134 3.33 -4.43 5.53
C SER A 134 4.82 -4.12 5.73
N ALA A 135 5.60 -5.09 6.19
CA ALA A 135 7.05 -4.97 6.30
C ALA A 135 7.70 -4.84 4.91
N ALA A 136 7.24 -5.61 3.92
CA ALA A 136 7.70 -5.52 2.54
C ALA A 136 7.42 -4.14 1.91
N ILE A 137 6.22 -3.61 2.11
CA ILE A 137 5.86 -2.24 1.69
C ILE A 137 6.78 -1.23 2.38
N GLN A 138 7.01 -1.36 3.70
CA GLN A 138 7.86 -0.42 4.41
C GLN A 138 9.32 -0.45 3.92
N ASN A 139 9.89 -1.62 3.62
CA ASN A 139 11.21 -1.73 3.00
C ASN A 139 11.26 -1.01 1.65
N LEU A 140 10.26 -1.24 0.78
CA LEU A 140 10.13 -0.57 -0.51
C LEU A 140 10.13 0.96 -0.34
N LEU A 141 9.35 1.48 0.60
CA LEU A 141 9.26 2.92 0.83
C LEU A 141 10.56 3.54 1.36
N LEU A 142 11.31 2.82 2.20
CA LEU A 142 12.61 3.28 2.70
C LEU A 142 13.66 3.27 1.58
N ALA A 143 13.67 2.22 0.75
CA ALA A 143 14.54 2.13 -0.41
C ALA A 143 14.24 3.24 -1.43
N ALA A 144 12.96 3.51 -1.70
CA ALA A 144 12.53 4.59 -2.59
C ALA A 144 13.10 5.93 -2.12
N HIS A 145 12.95 6.23 -0.83
CA HIS A 145 13.51 7.45 -0.27
C HIS A 145 15.04 7.50 -0.33
N ALA A 146 15.73 6.37 -0.09
CA ALA A 146 17.19 6.30 -0.17
C ALA A 146 17.73 6.55 -1.58
N LEU A 147 16.97 6.14 -2.62
CA LEU A 147 17.27 6.41 -4.03
C LEU A 147 16.81 7.80 -4.51
N GLY A 148 16.18 8.60 -3.64
CA GLY A 148 15.70 9.95 -3.98
C GLY A 148 14.28 10.02 -4.53
N TYR A 149 13.57 8.89 -4.61
CA TYR A 149 12.17 8.82 -5.01
C TYR A 149 11.20 9.16 -3.89
N GLY A 150 10.02 9.62 -4.29
CA GLY A 150 8.85 9.75 -3.45
C GLY A 150 7.89 8.58 -3.65
N ALA A 151 7.29 8.11 -2.56
CA ALA A 151 6.23 7.12 -2.60
C ALA A 151 5.20 7.34 -1.49
N CYS A 152 4.02 6.75 -1.64
CA CYS A 152 3.00 6.73 -0.58
C CYS A 152 2.28 5.39 -0.54
N TRP A 153 2.23 4.75 0.61
CA TRP A 153 1.35 3.61 0.82
C TRP A 153 -0.11 4.09 0.91
N MET A 154 -0.96 3.60 0.00
CA MET A 154 -2.38 3.91 -0.02
C MET A 154 -3.26 2.66 0.10
N THR A 155 -4.19 2.70 1.04
CA THR A 155 -5.31 1.74 1.17
C THR A 155 -6.66 2.37 0.84
N GLY A 156 -6.76 3.71 0.81
CA GLY A 156 -7.98 4.41 0.41
C GLY A 156 -8.54 4.01 -0.98
N PRO A 157 -7.70 3.77 -2.01
CA PRO A 157 -8.16 3.29 -3.32
C PRO A 157 -8.92 1.95 -3.28
N LEU A 158 -8.78 1.16 -2.21
CA LEU A 158 -9.49 -0.11 -2.04
C LEU A 158 -11.01 0.06 -1.89
N ILE A 159 -11.53 1.29 -1.82
CA ILE A 159 -12.97 1.53 -2.00
C ILE A 159 -13.49 0.91 -3.31
N ALA A 160 -12.65 0.87 -4.35
CA ALA A 160 -12.89 0.24 -5.65
C ALA A 160 -12.09 -1.06 -5.85
N LYS A 161 -11.91 -1.83 -4.76
CA LYS A 161 -11.04 -3.02 -4.77
C LYS A 161 -11.39 -4.01 -5.87
N THR A 162 -12.67 -4.35 -6.03
CA THR A 162 -13.13 -5.33 -7.03
C THR A 162 -12.77 -4.89 -8.45
N GLU A 163 -12.99 -3.62 -8.76
CA GLU A 163 -12.69 -3.04 -10.07
C GLU A 163 -11.17 -2.99 -10.31
N LEU A 164 -10.39 -2.60 -9.30
CA LEU A 164 -8.93 -2.58 -9.39
C LEU A 164 -8.35 -3.99 -9.58
N GLU A 165 -8.86 -4.98 -8.86
CA GLU A 165 -8.46 -6.39 -9.02
C GLU A 165 -8.76 -6.88 -10.43
N SER A 166 -9.93 -6.55 -10.99
CA SER A 166 -10.29 -6.88 -12.37
C SER A 166 -9.36 -6.21 -13.39
N ILE A 167 -9.08 -4.91 -13.26
CA ILE A 167 -8.18 -4.18 -14.15
C ILE A 167 -6.76 -4.78 -14.13
N LEU A 168 -6.30 -5.21 -12.96
CA LEU A 168 -4.94 -5.71 -12.75
C LEU A 168 -4.80 -7.22 -12.96
N GLY A 169 -5.89 -7.94 -13.27
CA GLY A 169 -5.89 -9.39 -13.38
C GLY A 169 -5.53 -10.12 -12.07
N ILE A 170 -5.88 -9.52 -10.93
CA ILE A 170 -5.67 -10.13 -9.61
C ILE A 170 -6.82 -11.12 -9.37
N THR A 171 -6.48 -12.40 -9.22
CA THR A 171 -7.43 -13.49 -9.00
C THR A 171 -7.11 -14.26 -7.73
N ALA A 172 -8.09 -15.00 -7.21
CA ALA A 172 -7.91 -15.85 -6.04
C ALA A 172 -6.69 -16.80 -6.21
N PRO A 173 -5.91 -17.04 -5.14
CA PRO A 173 -6.15 -16.61 -3.75
C PRO A 173 -5.65 -15.18 -3.45
N TRP A 174 -5.11 -14.47 -4.43
CA TRP A 174 -4.57 -13.12 -4.23
C TRP A 174 -5.68 -12.09 -4.07
N LYS A 175 -5.45 -11.12 -3.21
CA LYS A 175 -6.34 -9.98 -2.96
C LYS A 175 -5.53 -8.69 -2.90
N LEU A 176 -6.01 -7.64 -3.53
CA LEU A 176 -5.36 -6.32 -3.47
C LEU A 176 -5.39 -5.80 -2.02
N ALA A 177 -4.22 -5.36 -1.54
CA ALA A 177 -4.03 -4.85 -0.18
C ALA A 177 -3.56 -3.39 -0.14
N ALA A 178 -2.87 -2.92 -1.18
CA ALA A 178 -2.43 -1.53 -1.27
C ALA A 178 -2.11 -1.14 -2.71
N VAL A 179 -2.06 0.17 -2.97
CA VAL A 179 -1.38 0.74 -4.12
C VAL A 179 -0.33 1.74 -3.65
N ILE A 180 0.79 1.80 -4.37
CA ILE A 180 1.96 2.62 -4.04
C ILE A 180 2.33 3.43 -5.28
N PRO A 181 1.84 4.67 -5.43
CA PRO A 181 2.43 5.59 -6.39
C PRO A 181 3.91 5.83 -6.08
N LEU A 182 4.71 5.90 -7.13
CA LEU A 182 6.16 6.09 -7.12
C LEU A 182 6.54 7.10 -8.20
N GLY A 183 7.45 8.02 -7.88
CA GLY A 183 8.00 9.00 -8.83
C GLY A 183 8.93 10.00 -8.14
N HIS A 184 9.46 10.94 -8.90
CA HIS A 184 10.28 12.02 -8.33
C HIS A 184 9.41 13.01 -7.54
N PRO A 185 9.75 13.37 -6.30
CA PRO A 185 8.93 14.26 -5.49
C PRO A 185 9.05 15.72 -5.96
N VAL A 186 7.93 16.40 -6.23
CA VAL A 186 7.93 17.83 -6.63
C VAL A 186 8.22 18.77 -5.46
N GLN A 187 8.08 18.29 -4.23
CA GLN A 187 8.25 19.10 -3.03
C GLN A 187 8.85 18.30 -1.88
N SER A 188 9.67 18.96 -1.07
CA SER A 188 10.00 18.48 0.26
C SER A 188 8.77 18.58 1.17
N LEU A 189 8.64 17.63 2.09
CA LEU A 189 7.49 17.54 2.99
C LEU A 189 7.96 17.57 4.44
N ASP A 190 7.32 18.41 5.25
CA ASP A 190 7.58 18.45 6.68
C ASP A 190 7.21 17.13 7.37
N SER A 191 7.91 16.83 8.47
CA SER A 191 7.52 15.72 9.33
C SER A 191 6.17 15.99 9.96
N ARG A 192 5.26 15.03 9.85
CA ARG A 192 4.08 15.00 10.75
C ARG A 192 4.54 14.65 12.17
N PRO A 193 3.85 15.14 13.22
CA PRO A 193 4.17 14.78 14.60
C PRO A 193 4.12 13.26 14.80
N ARG A 194 4.86 12.79 15.81
CA ARG A 194 4.83 11.41 16.30
C ARG A 194 4.35 11.42 17.74
N LYS A 195 3.63 10.37 18.13
CA LYS A 195 3.25 10.19 19.53
C LYS A 195 4.52 10.14 20.40
N PRO A 196 4.50 10.71 21.61
CA PRO A 196 5.53 10.48 22.61
C PRO A 196 5.74 8.98 22.85
N LEU A 197 6.97 8.55 23.14
CA LEU A 197 7.26 7.14 23.43
C LEU A 197 6.46 6.61 24.63
N ALA A 198 6.19 7.47 25.62
CA ALA A 198 5.40 7.12 26.80
C ALA A 198 3.96 6.68 26.47
N GLU A 199 3.41 7.07 25.32
CA GLU A 199 2.06 6.62 24.89
C GLU A 199 2.06 5.26 24.20
N ILE A 200 3.23 4.75 23.78
CA ILE A 200 3.34 3.55 22.93
C ILE A 200 4.28 2.48 23.50
N VAL A 201 4.87 2.71 24.68
CA VAL A 201 5.78 1.78 25.34
C VAL A 201 5.33 1.53 26.79
N THR A 202 5.06 0.27 27.11
CA THR A 202 4.84 -0.21 28.48
C THR A 202 5.95 -1.19 28.83
N TRP A 203 6.66 -0.95 29.93
CA TRP A 203 7.65 -1.89 30.46
C TRP A 203 6.99 -2.76 31.54
N VAL A 204 6.97 -4.08 31.34
CA VAL A 204 6.60 -5.04 32.37
C VAL A 204 7.91 -5.56 32.99
N ARG A 205 8.08 -5.36 34.31
CA ARG A 205 9.27 -5.75 35.08
C ARG A 205 8.88 -6.69 36.19
#